data_AF-A0A4Q5LNY6-F1
#
_entry.id   AF-A0A4Q5LNY6-F1
#
_cell.length_a   1.000
_cell.length_b   1.000
_cell.length_c   1.000
_cell.angle_alpha   90.00
_cell.angle_beta   90.00
_cell.angle_gamma   90.00
#
_symmetry.space_group_name_H-M   'P 1'
#
loop_
_entity.id
_entity.type
_entity.pdbx_description
1 polymer ?
#
loop_
_entity_poly.entity_id
_entity_poly.type
_entity_poly.pdbx_seq_one_letter_code
_entity_poly.pdbx_strand_id
1 'polypeptide(L)'
;MYFLSAGLCKLTNGHFGQIIGPPLLEAMLAKYGLALFARVVATLQVVCGILLLSQRFSTIGAVMLVPMNLSILAVTISQNWNGTPYVNGFFTLLNILLLIYDWHKLKVLVNPKLASSAKATVIDGHTYNIYNIAGILFASVAIVASRLDIIFTNAFAIAGFVCFGYAIIQVKAISKMQAIIVALVMLNMIAITLAGRLVPFAQKLVLYNTLLILVLTGLSFVKKLNPADRLPAV
;
A
#
# COMPACT_ATOMS: atom_id res chain seq x y z
N MET A 1 -0.88 0.88 0.65
CA MET A 1 -0.68 2.34 0.88
C MET A 1 0.79 2.74 1.03
N TYR A 2 1.60 2.08 1.86
CA TYR A 2 2.99 2.51 2.13
C TYR A 2 3.88 2.66 0.89
N PHE A 3 3.74 1.79 -0.11
CA PHE A 3 4.50 1.90 -1.37
C PHE A 3 4.14 3.14 -2.21
N LEU A 4 2.86 3.52 -2.24
CA LEU A 4 2.39 4.76 -2.90
C LEU A 4 3.01 6.00 -2.22
N SER A 5 2.96 6.04 -0.89
CA SER A 5 3.55 7.12 -0.09
C SER A 5 5.07 7.22 -0.26
N ALA A 6 5.77 6.08 -0.17
CA ALA A 6 7.24 6.03 -0.29
C ALA A 6 7.72 6.40 -1.71
N GLY A 7 7.00 5.99 -2.75
CA GLY A 7 7.31 6.38 -4.12
C GLY A 7 7.14 7.89 -4.36
N LEU A 8 6.02 8.49 -3.90
CA LEU A 8 5.79 9.93 -3.99
C LEU A 8 6.82 10.74 -3.18
N CYS A 9 7.26 10.23 -2.03
CA CYS A 9 8.35 10.84 -1.26
C CYS A 9 9.66 10.94 -2.03
N LYS A 10 10.04 9.86 -2.70
CA LYS A 10 11.26 9.83 -3.51
C LYS A 10 11.17 10.73 -4.74
N LEU A 11 9.98 10.88 -5.32
CA LEU A 11 9.76 11.78 -6.46
C LEU A 11 9.72 13.27 -6.06
N THR A 12 9.36 13.58 -4.81
CA THR A 12 9.27 14.96 -4.28
C THR A 12 10.50 15.38 -3.47
N ASN A 13 11.62 14.64 -3.57
CA ASN A 13 12.86 14.89 -2.83
C ASN A 13 12.71 14.91 -1.30
N GLY A 14 11.81 14.10 -0.74
CA GLY A 14 11.64 13.98 0.71
C GLY A 14 10.57 14.83 1.36
N HIS A 15 9.85 15.64 0.58
CA HIS A 15 8.79 16.51 1.11
C HIS A 15 7.46 15.78 1.36
N PHE A 16 7.36 14.51 0.99
CA PHE A 16 6.24 13.63 1.32
C PHE A 16 6.60 12.72 2.49
N GLY A 17 5.65 12.42 3.38
CA GLY A 17 5.92 11.49 4.48
C GLY A 17 6.22 10.06 4.00
N GLN A 18 7.20 9.42 4.62
CA GLN A 18 7.59 8.04 4.29
C GLN A 18 8.00 7.23 5.52
N ILE A 19 7.93 5.92 5.35
CA ILE A 19 8.41 4.94 6.33
C ILE A 19 9.54 4.07 5.75
N ILE A 20 9.66 3.99 4.41
CA ILE A 20 10.55 3.01 3.74
C ILE A 20 11.68 3.72 2.97
N GLY A 21 12.91 3.55 3.47
CA GLY A 21 14.15 3.98 2.82
C GLY A 21 14.45 5.47 2.95
N PRO A 22 15.65 5.93 2.56
CA PRO A 22 16.03 7.33 2.65
C PRO A 22 15.25 8.16 1.61
N PRO A 23 14.83 9.39 1.97
CA PRO A 23 14.03 10.25 1.08
C PRO A 23 14.84 10.73 -0.12
N LEU A 24 16.15 10.88 0.06
CA LEU A 24 17.13 11.28 -0.96
C LEU A 24 17.74 10.08 -1.69
N LEU A 25 16.93 9.05 -2.00
CA LEU A 25 17.39 7.83 -2.68
C LEU A 25 18.16 8.14 -3.97
N GLU A 26 17.64 9.08 -4.77
CA GLU A 26 18.26 9.50 -6.02
C GLU A 26 19.66 10.10 -5.80
N ALA A 27 19.81 11.03 -4.85
CA ALA A 27 21.09 11.67 -4.57
C ALA A 27 22.13 10.69 -4.01
N MET A 28 21.70 9.71 -3.20
CA MET A 28 22.58 8.67 -2.66
C MET A 28 23.08 7.74 -3.77
N LEU A 29 22.20 7.29 -4.66
CA LEU A 29 22.56 6.38 -5.75
C LEU A 29 23.22 7.09 -6.93
N ALA A 30 23.00 8.39 -7.11
CA ALA A 30 23.67 9.21 -8.12
C ALA A 30 25.19 9.20 -7.94
N LYS A 31 25.69 9.11 -6.69
CA LYS A 31 27.12 8.97 -6.37
C LYS A 31 27.77 7.73 -6.99
N TYR A 32 26.95 6.72 -7.31
CA TYR A 32 27.38 5.45 -7.91
C TYR A 32 26.95 5.32 -9.38
N GLY A 33 26.38 6.38 -9.99
CA GLY A 33 25.83 6.32 -11.35
C GLY A 33 24.46 5.64 -11.48
N LEU A 34 23.78 5.32 -10.36
CA LEU A 34 22.49 4.63 -10.33
C LEU A 34 21.28 5.59 -10.18
N ALA A 35 21.41 6.86 -10.55
CA ALA A 35 20.33 7.85 -10.44
C ALA A 35 19.07 7.42 -11.23
N LEU A 36 19.25 6.88 -12.44
CA LEU A 36 18.14 6.40 -13.27
C LEU A 36 17.41 5.22 -12.60
N PHE A 37 18.16 4.29 -12.01
CA PHE A 37 17.60 3.17 -11.29
C PHE A 37 16.74 3.64 -10.10
N ALA A 38 17.22 4.63 -9.33
CA ALA A 38 16.46 5.21 -8.23
C ALA A 38 15.13 5.84 -8.69
N ARG A 39 15.12 6.54 -9.82
CA ARG A 39 13.90 7.13 -10.42
C ARG A 39 12.92 6.09 -10.91
N VAL A 40 13.41 5.03 -11.56
CA VAL A 40 12.58 3.90 -12.02
C VAL A 40 11.95 3.19 -10.83
N VAL A 41 12.73 2.90 -9.78
CA VAL A 41 12.22 2.28 -8.55
C VAL A 41 11.16 3.16 -7.89
N ALA A 42 11.38 4.47 -7.76
CA ALA A 42 10.39 5.38 -7.19
C ALA A 42 9.07 5.38 -7.99
N THR A 43 9.16 5.41 -9.31
CA THR A 43 7.99 5.40 -10.21
C THR A 43 7.23 4.08 -10.11
N LEU A 44 7.95 2.95 -10.16
CA LEU A 44 7.34 1.62 -10.00
C LEU A 44 6.72 1.42 -8.62
N GLN A 45 7.29 1.99 -7.56
CA GLN A 45 6.69 1.98 -6.22
C GLN A 45 5.33 2.65 -6.19
N VAL A 46 5.19 3.80 -6.88
CA VAL A 46 3.91 4.48 -7.01
C VAL A 46 2.93 3.64 -7.83
N VAL A 47 3.33 3.16 -9.01
CA VAL A 47 2.46 2.36 -9.90
C VAL A 47 1.96 1.10 -9.19
N CYS A 48 2.84 0.33 -8.54
CA CYS A 48 2.44 -0.85 -7.79
C CYS A 48 1.53 -0.50 -6.60
N GLY A 49 1.77 0.64 -5.95
CA GLY A 49 0.91 1.17 -4.88
C GLY A 49 -0.50 1.48 -5.37
N ILE A 50 -0.65 2.07 -6.55
CA ILE A 50 -1.95 2.34 -7.20
C ILE A 50 -2.65 1.02 -7.54
N LEU A 51 -1.94 0.08 -8.18
CA LEU A 51 -2.49 -1.22 -8.55
C LEU A 51 -2.98 -2.00 -7.33
N LEU A 52 -2.19 -2.05 -6.25
CA LEU A 52 -2.60 -2.65 -4.97
C LEU A 52 -3.88 -2.03 -4.41
N LEU A 53 -3.98 -0.70 -4.42
CA LEU A 53 -5.14 -0.02 -3.84
C LEU A 53 -6.39 -0.12 -4.70
N SER A 54 -6.21 -0.36 -5.99
CA SER A 54 -7.29 -0.41 -6.98
C SER A 54 -8.27 -1.57 -6.84
N GLN A 55 -8.16 -2.43 -5.81
CA GLN A 55 -8.94 -3.66 -5.55
C GLN A 55 -8.90 -4.69 -6.69
N ARG A 56 -9.36 -4.31 -7.89
CA ARG A 56 -9.36 -5.04 -9.16
C ARG A 56 -7.96 -5.50 -9.59
N PHE A 57 -6.97 -4.61 -9.57
CA PHE A 57 -5.61 -4.93 -10.03
C PHE A 57 -4.66 -5.27 -8.86
N SER A 58 -5.22 -5.55 -7.67
CA SER A 58 -4.42 -5.77 -6.47
C SER A 58 -3.46 -6.95 -6.63
N THR A 59 -3.93 -8.07 -7.18
CA THR A 59 -3.09 -9.25 -7.38
C THR A 59 -1.93 -8.99 -8.35
N ILE A 60 -2.16 -8.20 -9.43
CA ILE A 60 -1.08 -7.81 -10.37
C ILE A 60 -0.07 -6.90 -9.67
N GLY A 61 -0.55 -5.91 -8.89
CA GLY A 61 0.32 -5.05 -8.10
C GLY A 61 1.17 -5.84 -7.10
N ALA A 62 0.59 -6.84 -6.42
CA ALA A 62 1.30 -7.72 -5.50
C ALA A 62 2.39 -8.54 -6.19
N VAL A 63 2.12 -9.08 -7.39
CA VAL A 63 3.12 -9.82 -8.19
C VAL A 63 4.28 -8.89 -8.59
N MET A 64 3.99 -7.69 -9.09
CA MET A 64 5.02 -6.71 -9.49
C MET A 64 5.85 -6.19 -8.30
N LEU A 65 5.28 -6.18 -7.09
CA LEU A 65 5.97 -5.78 -5.87
C LEU A 65 7.08 -6.74 -5.46
N VAL A 66 7.01 -8.02 -5.81
CA VAL A 66 8.04 -9.00 -5.44
C VAL A 66 9.40 -8.65 -6.07
N PRO A 67 9.55 -8.58 -7.42
CA PRO A 67 10.83 -8.26 -8.02
C PRO A 67 11.30 -6.85 -7.61
N MET A 68 10.39 -5.89 -7.48
CA MET A 68 10.75 -4.54 -7.05
C MET A 68 11.32 -4.51 -5.62
N ASN A 69 10.67 -5.17 -4.65
CA ASN A 69 11.15 -5.21 -3.26
C ASN A 69 12.47 -5.96 -3.14
N LEU A 70 12.68 -7.02 -3.94
CA LEU A 70 13.96 -7.73 -4.01
C LEU A 70 15.07 -6.83 -4.57
N SER A 71 14.81 -6.05 -5.62
CA SER A 71 15.78 -5.08 -6.15
C SER A 71 16.15 -4.03 -5.11
N ILE A 72 15.17 -3.53 -4.35
CA ILE A 72 15.44 -2.59 -3.24
C ILE A 72 16.26 -3.27 -2.15
N LEU A 73 15.92 -4.51 -1.77
CA LEU A 73 16.65 -5.26 -0.76
C LEU A 73 18.11 -5.43 -1.16
N ALA A 74 18.37 -5.86 -2.39
CA ALA A 74 19.72 -6.04 -2.93
C ALA A 74 20.55 -4.75 -2.84
N VAL A 75 19.97 -3.61 -3.22
CA VAL A 75 20.63 -2.30 -3.12
C VAL A 75 20.89 -1.91 -1.67
N THR A 76 19.91 -2.10 -0.77
CA THR A 76 20.06 -1.72 0.64
C THR A 76 21.11 -2.54 1.37
N ILE A 77 21.25 -3.82 1.02
CA ILE A 77 22.31 -4.71 1.52
C ILE A 77 23.65 -4.29 0.91
N SER A 78 23.71 -4.09 -0.41
CA SER A 78 24.94 -3.69 -1.10
C SER A 78 25.50 -2.36 -0.60
N GLN A 79 24.63 -1.43 -0.18
CA GLN A 79 25.01 -0.11 0.33
C GLN A 79 25.19 -0.09 1.86
N ASN A 80 25.09 -1.24 2.54
CA ASN A 80 25.20 -1.37 4.00
C ASN A 80 24.29 -0.41 4.79
N TRP A 81 23.06 -0.21 4.33
CA TRP A 81 22.12 0.66 5.05
C TRP A 81 21.62 -0.04 6.31
N ASN A 82 21.85 0.55 7.47
CA ASN A 82 21.32 0.02 8.74
C ASN A 82 19.81 0.26 8.85
N GLY A 83 19.06 -0.73 9.35
CA GLY A 83 17.62 -0.64 9.60
C GLY A 83 16.71 -0.84 8.38
N THR A 84 17.03 -0.20 7.25
CA THR A 84 16.19 -0.25 6.02
C THR A 84 15.99 -1.66 5.44
N PRO A 85 17.02 -2.54 5.38
CA PRO A 85 16.87 -3.90 4.88
C PRO A 85 15.86 -4.73 5.68
N TYR A 86 15.81 -4.56 7.01
CA TYR A 86 14.89 -5.30 7.88
C TYR A 86 13.43 -4.90 7.61
N VAL A 87 13.17 -3.59 7.51
CA VAL A 87 11.83 -3.07 7.20
C VAL A 87 11.38 -3.52 5.82
N ASN A 88 12.25 -3.40 4.81
CA ASN A 88 11.93 -3.84 3.45
C ASN A 88 11.74 -5.37 3.37
N GLY A 89 12.55 -6.14 4.09
CA GLY A 89 12.41 -7.59 4.21
C GLY A 89 11.07 -8.00 4.81
N PHE A 90 10.63 -7.33 5.88
CA PHE A 90 9.31 -7.55 6.47
C PHE A 90 8.17 -7.25 5.49
N PHE A 91 8.23 -6.14 4.75
CA PHE A 91 7.23 -5.84 3.72
C PHE A 91 7.27 -6.83 2.55
N THR A 92 8.45 -7.37 2.21
CA THR A 92 8.59 -8.43 1.21
C THR A 92 7.89 -9.70 1.68
N LEU A 93 8.08 -10.09 2.95
CA LEU A 93 7.40 -11.24 3.54
C LEU A 93 5.88 -11.07 3.54
N LEU A 94 5.38 -9.88 3.95
CA LEU A 94 3.93 -9.59 3.90
C LEU A 94 3.38 -9.68 2.47
N ASN A 95 4.14 -9.24 1.47
CA ASN A 95 3.72 -9.34 0.08
C ASN A 95 3.68 -10.80 -0.40
N ILE A 96 4.62 -11.65 0.03
CA ILE A 96 4.58 -13.09 -0.25
C ILE A 96 3.37 -13.75 0.41
N LEU A 97 3.06 -13.42 1.66
CA LEU A 97 1.87 -13.92 2.35
C LEU A 97 0.58 -13.50 1.64
N LEU A 98 0.53 -12.26 1.14
CA LEU A 98 -0.59 -11.78 0.31
C LEU A 98 -0.75 -12.59 -0.98
N LEU A 99 0.35 -12.93 -1.66
CA LEU A 99 0.32 -13.77 -2.86
C LEU A 99 -0.09 -15.21 -2.58
N ILE A 100 0.31 -15.78 -1.43
CA ILE A 100 -0.14 -17.10 -0.99
C ILE A 100 -1.66 -17.08 -0.74
N TYR A 101 -2.19 -16.02 -0.13
CA TYR A 101 -3.63 -15.85 0.05
C TYR A 101 -4.36 -15.78 -1.30
N ASP A 102 -3.81 -15.01 -2.25
CA ASP A 102 -4.34 -14.86 -3.62
C ASP A 102 -3.97 -16.03 -4.57
N TRP A 103 -3.40 -17.12 -4.06
CA TRP A 103 -2.96 -18.26 -4.87
C TRP A 103 -4.10 -18.85 -5.72
N HIS A 104 -5.33 -18.80 -5.22
CA HIS A 104 -6.52 -19.23 -5.93
C HIS A 104 -6.79 -18.45 -7.24
N LYS A 105 -6.30 -17.20 -7.36
CA LYS A 105 -6.33 -16.40 -8.59
C LYS A 105 -5.10 -16.67 -9.47
N LEU A 106 -3.93 -16.86 -8.85
CA LEU A 106 -2.66 -17.08 -9.55
C LEU A 106 -2.54 -18.46 -10.19
N LYS A 107 -3.18 -19.50 -9.64
CA LYS A 107 -3.15 -20.87 -10.18
C LYS A 107 -3.61 -20.97 -11.64
N VAL A 108 -4.44 -20.03 -12.10
CA VAL A 108 -4.91 -19.95 -13.50
C VAL A 108 -3.78 -19.58 -14.45
N LEU A 109 -2.81 -18.76 -14.02
CA LEU A 109 -1.64 -18.39 -14.81
C LEU A 109 -0.67 -19.57 -14.98
N VAL A 110 -0.59 -20.44 -13.97
CA VAL A 110 0.28 -21.63 -13.98
C VAL A 110 -0.37 -22.79 -14.75
N ASN A 111 -1.69 -22.95 -14.61
CA ASN A 111 -2.44 -23.97 -15.34
C ASN A 111 -3.77 -23.40 -15.85
N PRO A 112 -3.84 -23.03 -17.14
CA PRO A 112 -5.06 -22.48 -17.75
C PRO A 112 -6.27 -23.42 -17.66
N LYS A 113 -6.06 -24.74 -17.53
CA LYS A 113 -7.16 -25.71 -17.34
C LYS A 113 -7.87 -25.55 -16.00
N LEU A 114 -7.26 -24.86 -15.04
CA LEU A 114 -7.87 -24.51 -13.75
C LEU A 114 -8.73 -23.24 -13.83
N ALA A 115 -8.82 -22.56 -14.99
CA ALA A 115 -9.65 -21.37 -15.17
C ALA A 115 -11.13 -21.63 -14.86
N SER A 116 -11.64 -22.81 -15.20
CA SER A 116 -13.01 -23.25 -14.90
C SER A 116 -13.28 -23.49 -13.41
N SER A 117 -12.23 -23.62 -12.59
CA SER A 117 -12.29 -23.80 -11.13
C SER A 117 -12.04 -22.49 -10.36
N ALA A 118 -11.80 -21.38 -11.06
CA ALA A 118 -11.61 -20.08 -10.43
C ALA A 118 -12.96 -19.55 -9.93
N LYS A 119 -13.23 -19.69 -8.62
CA LYS A 119 -14.38 -19.03 -7.98
C LYS A 119 -14.07 -17.54 -7.85
N ALA A 120 -14.98 -16.70 -8.36
CA ALA A 120 -14.97 -15.28 -8.08
C ALA A 120 -15.07 -15.06 -6.56
N THR A 121 -14.17 -14.26 -6.01
CA THR A 121 -14.25 -13.81 -4.63
C THR A 121 -15.36 -12.78 -4.48
N VAL A 122 -15.95 -12.67 -3.27
CA VAL A 122 -16.99 -11.67 -2.95
C VAL A 122 -16.51 -10.23 -3.23
N ILE A 123 -15.19 -10.02 -3.17
CA ILE A 123 -14.53 -8.73 -3.48
C ILE A 123 -14.58 -8.40 -4.98
N ASP A 124 -14.64 -9.41 -5.87
CA ASP A 124 -14.63 -9.21 -7.32
C ASP A 124 -15.97 -8.65 -7.85
N GLY A 125 -17.06 -8.78 -7.11
CA GLY A 125 -18.39 -8.25 -7.45
C GLY A 125 -18.52 -6.72 -7.35
N HIS A 126 -17.58 -6.04 -6.68
CA HIS A 126 -17.55 -4.57 -6.52
C HIS A 126 -16.46 -3.90 -7.36
N THR A 127 -16.03 -4.52 -8.46
CA THR A 127 -14.94 -4.05 -9.32
C THR A 127 -15.23 -2.74 -10.08
N TYR A 128 -16.50 -2.35 -10.24
CA TYR A 128 -16.93 -1.13 -10.94
C TYR A 128 -17.36 -0.02 -9.98
N ASN A 129 -16.50 0.32 -9.04
CA ASN A 129 -16.74 1.44 -8.13
C ASN A 129 -16.13 2.74 -8.69
N ILE A 130 -16.94 3.79 -8.84
CA ILE A 130 -16.49 5.11 -9.28
C ILE A 130 -15.38 5.69 -8.38
N TYR A 131 -15.42 5.42 -7.07
CA TYR A 131 -14.41 5.87 -6.12
C TYR A 131 -13.06 5.19 -6.34
N ASN A 132 -13.07 3.96 -6.84
CA ASN A 132 -11.86 3.25 -7.17
C ASN A 132 -11.18 3.86 -8.41
N ILE A 133 -11.98 4.17 -9.44
CA ILE A 133 -11.50 4.86 -10.65
C ILE A 133 -11.00 6.27 -10.30
N ALA A 134 -11.75 7.02 -9.49
CA ALA A 134 -11.34 8.33 -9.00
C ALA A 134 -10.03 8.25 -8.20
N GLY A 135 -9.87 7.23 -7.34
CA GLY A 135 -8.64 6.97 -6.59
C GLY A 135 -7.43 6.75 -7.50
N ILE A 136 -7.58 5.93 -8.55
CA ILE A 136 -6.54 5.72 -9.57
C ILE A 136 -6.19 7.02 -10.28
N LEU A 137 -7.20 7.78 -10.70
CA LEU A 137 -7.01 9.05 -11.41
C LEU A 137 -6.26 10.05 -10.53
N PHE A 138 -6.72 10.29 -9.30
CA PHE A 138 -6.07 11.22 -8.38
C PHE A 138 -4.65 10.79 -8.03
N ALA A 139 -4.40 9.50 -7.78
CA ALA A 139 -3.05 9.01 -7.51
C ALA A 139 -2.13 9.12 -8.74
N SER A 140 -2.66 8.96 -9.96
CA SER A 140 -1.89 9.14 -11.20
C SER A 140 -1.57 10.61 -11.45
N VAL A 141 -2.53 11.51 -11.21
CA VAL A 141 -2.32 12.96 -11.27
C VAL A 141 -1.29 13.40 -10.22
N ALA A 142 -1.27 12.77 -9.04
CA ALA A 142 -0.25 13.05 -8.01
C ALA A 142 1.18 12.74 -8.50
N ILE A 143 1.38 11.75 -9.38
CA ILE A 143 2.70 11.48 -10.00
C ILE A 143 3.12 12.67 -10.86
N VAL A 144 2.21 13.19 -11.69
CA VAL A 144 2.50 14.31 -12.58
C VAL A 144 2.72 15.59 -11.75
N ALA A 145 1.84 15.83 -10.77
CA ALA A 145 1.94 16.96 -9.86
C ALA A 145 3.24 16.96 -9.04
N SER A 146 3.82 15.78 -8.75
CA SER A 146 5.10 15.67 -8.03
C SER A 146 6.26 16.39 -8.70
N ARG A 147 6.16 16.66 -10.01
CA ARG A 147 7.14 17.42 -10.79
C ARG A 147 6.91 18.92 -10.77
N LEU A 148 5.69 19.35 -10.47
CA LEU A 148 5.26 20.75 -10.56
C LEU A 148 5.30 21.40 -9.19
N ASP A 149 4.60 20.81 -8.21
CA ASP A 149 4.37 21.45 -6.92
C ASP A 149 3.96 20.46 -5.82
N ILE A 150 4.50 20.69 -4.62
CA ILE A 150 4.33 19.82 -3.45
C ILE A 150 2.91 19.91 -2.87
N ILE A 151 2.28 21.10 -2.86
CA ILE A 151 0.92 21.31 -2.35
C ILE A 151 -0.07 20.53 -3.21
N PHE A 152 0.04 20.66 -4.53
CA PHE A 152 -0.82 19.93 -5.45
C PHE A 152 -0.63 18.42 -5.33
N THR A 153 0.62 17.96 -5.20
CA THR A 153 0.93 16.54 -4.97
C THR A 153 0.25 15.99 -3.72
N ASN A 154 0.35 16.72 -2.60
CA ASN A 154 -0.29 16.33 -1.35
C ASN A 154 -1.82 16.32 -1.45
N ALA A 155 -2.40 17.35 -2.09
CA ALA A 155 -3.85 17.43 -2.27
C ALA A 155 -4.39 16.24 -3.08
N PHE A 156 -3.76 15.92 -4.22
CA PHE A 156 -4.17 14.80 -5.06
C PHE A 156 -3.89 13.44 -4.40
N ALA A 157 -2.78 13.29 -3.67
CA ALA A 157 -2.50 12.05 -2.95
C ALA A 157 -3.52 11.80 -1.82
N ILE A 158 -3.87 12.84 -1.05
CA ILE A 158 -4.90 12.75 -0.01
C ILE A 158 -6.26 12.40 -0.62
N ALA A 159 -6.65 13.07 -1.71
CA ALA A 159 -7.88 12.73 -2.43
C ALA A 159 -7.87 11.27 -2.90
N GLY A 160 -6.75 10.78 -3.43
CA GLY A 160 -6.56 9.39 -3.79
C GLY A 160 -6.75 8.43 -2.61
N PHE A 161 -6.12 8.69 -1.46
CA PHE A 161 -6.28 7.87 -0.26
C PHE A 161 -7.73 7.84 0.26
N VAL A 162 -8.42 8.98 0.26
CA VAL A 162 -9.83 9.06 0.66
C VAL A 162 -10.71 8.24 -0.28
N CYS A 163 -10.53 8.40 -1.59
CA CYS A 163 -11.27 7.65 -2.61
C CYS A 163 -11.05 6.14 -2.50
N PHE A 164 -9.79 5.68 -2.37
CA PHE A 164 -9.50 4.27 -2.15
C PHE A 164 -10.07 3.75 -0.83
N GLY A 165 -10.02 4.55 0.23
CA GLY A 165 -10.48 4.16 1.55
C GLY A 165 -11.98 3.94 1.56
N TYR A 166 -12.71 4.88 0.96
CA TYR A 166 -14.14 4.79 0.79
C TYR A 166 -14.54 3.62 -0.13
N ALA A 167 -13.82 3.41 -1.23
CA ALA A 167 -14.05 2.28 -2.13
C ALA A 167 -13.91 0.93 -1.41
N ILE A 168 -12.93 0.79 -0.50
CA ILE A 168 -12.73 -0.42 0.31
C ILE A 168 -13.89 -0.58 1.30
N ILE A 169 -14.23 0.47 2.06
CA ILE A 169 -15.25 0.42 3.13
C ILE A 169 -16.64 0.05 2.59
N GLN A 170 -16.97 0.43 1.35
CA GLN A 170 -18.25 0.08 0.73
C GLN A 170 -18.42 -1.41 0.39
N VAL A 171 -17.35 -2.21 0.43
CA VAL A 171 -17.43 -3.64 0.14
C VAL A 171 -18.22 -4.34 1.24
N LYS A 172 -19.39 -4.87 0.89
CA LYS A 172 -20.34 -5.51 1.84
C LYS A 172 -19.76 -6.69 2.63
N ALA A 173 -18.65 -7.27 2.16
CA ALA A 173 -17.92 -8.34 2.84
C ALA A 173 -17.12 -7.87 4.07
N ILE A 174 -16.93 -6.55 4.24
CA ILE A 174 -16.14 -5.98 5.33
C ILE A 174 -17.02 -5.78 6.56
N SER A 175 -16.60 -6.33 7.70
CA SER A 175 -17.30 -6.09 8.97
C SER A 175 -17.11 -4.64 9.44
N LYS A 176 -18.03 -4.12 10.27
CA LYS A 176 -17.92 -2.78 10.86
C LYS A 176 -16.54 -2.52 11.51
N MET A 177 -15.98 -3.54 12.16
CA MET A 177 -14.66 -3.45 12.79
C MET A 177 -13.52 -3.33 11.78
N GLN A 178 -13.57 -4.08 10.69
CA GLN A 178 -12.58 -3.98 9.61
C GLN A 178 -12.67 -2.65 8.86
N ALA A 179 -13.88 -2.10 8.70
CA ALA A 179 -14.07 -0.77 8.14
C ALA A 179 -13.40 0.32 8.99
N ILE A 180 -13.51 0.23 10.33
CA ILE A 180 -12.81 1.13 11.26
C ILE A 180 -11.29 0.98 11.11
N ILE A 181 -10.78 -0.24 11.02
CA ILE A 181 -9.34 -0.49 10.80
C ILE A 181 -8.88 0.19 9.51
N VAL A 182 -9.61 0.02 8.40
CA VAL A 182 -9.27 0.66 7.12
C VAL A 182 -9.30 2.19 7.24
N ALA A 183 -10.31 2.76 7.91
CA ALA A 183 -10.41 4.19 8.13
C ALA A 183 -9.21 4.75 8.94
N LEU A 184 -8.81 4.05 10.00
CA LEU A 184 -7.64 4.42 10.81
C LEU A 184 -6.34 4.32 10.01
N VAL A 185 -6.20 3.29 9.17
CA VAL A 185 -5.04 3.16 8.26
C VAL A 185 -5.00 4.33 7.28
N MET A 186 -6.13 4.72 6.68
CA MET A 186 -6.19 5.87 5.78
C MET A 186 -5.88 7.18 6.49
N LEU A 187 -6.38 7.36 7.71
CA LEU A 187 -6.06 8.52 8.54
C LEU A 187 -4.56 8.61 8.81
N ASN A 188 -3.91 7.49 9.11
CA ASN A 188 -2.45 7.45 9.26
C ASN A 188 -1.72 7.85 7.99
N MET A 189 -2.20 7.44 6.81
CA MET A 189 -1.56 7.81 5.54
C MET A 189 -1.69 9.32 5.26
N ILE A 190 -2.85 9.90 5.56
CA ILE A 190 -3.08 11.35 5.44
C ILE A 190 -2.20 12.10 6.44
N ALA A 191 -2.14 11.65 7.69
CA ALA A 191 -1.31 12.26 8.73
C ALA A 191 0.19 12.20 8.38
N ILE A 192 0.68 11.06 7.85
CA ILE A 192 2.05 10.91 7.37
C ILE A 192 2.32 11.85 6.18
N THR A 193 1.39 11.95 5.23
CA THR A 193 1.50 12.87 4.09
C THR A 193 1.67 14.33 4.55
N LEU A 194 0.95 14.71 5.61
CA LEU A 194 1.00 16.04 6.20
C LEU A 194 2.09 16.21 7.27
N ALA A 195 2.84 15.16 7.61
CA ALA A 195 3.81 15.18 8.70
C ALA A 195 4.94 16.18 8.49
N GLY A 196 5.28 16.51 7.23
CA GLY A 196 6.23 17.58 6.91
C GLY A 196 5.78 18.99 7.38
N ARG A 197 4.49 19.18 7.70
CA ARG A 197 3.92 20.46 8.17
C ARG A 197 3.46 20.48 9.62
N LEU A 198 3.16 19.31 10.21
CA LEU A 198 2.52 19.18 11.53
C LEU A 198 3.34 18.33 12.53
N VAL A 199 4.67 18.37 12.40
CA VAL A 199 5.66 17.38 12.88
C VAL A 199 5.35 16.73 14.25
N PRO A 200 5.22 17.46 15.39
CA PRO A 200 5.06 16.78 16.68
C PRO A 200 3.67 16.18 16.90
N PHE A 201 2.63 16.79 16.34
CA PHE A 201 1.25 16.32 16.49
C PHE A 201 0.97 15.12 15.60
N ALA A 202 1.42 15.18 14.34
CA ALA A 202 1.22 14.11 13.36
C ALA A 202 1.90 12.79 13.82
N GLN A 203 3.10 12.87 14.38
CA GLN A 203 3.82 11.68 14.86
C GLN A 203 3.10 10.99 16.03
N LYS A 204 2.62 11.77 17.02
CA LYS A 204 1.86 11.22 18.15
C LYS A 204 0.53 10.60 17.70
N LEU A 205 -0.18 11.27 16.78
CA LEU A 205 -1.43 10.76 16.22
C LEU A 205 -1.21 9.44 15.48
N VAL A 206 -0.19 9.37 14.61
CA VAL A 206 0.16 8.15 13.88
C VAL A 206 0.51 7.01 14.83
N LEU A 207 1.26 7.28 15.89
CA LEU A 207 1.62 6.27 16.89
C LEU A 207 0.38 5.73 17.60
N TYR A 208 -0.49 6.61 18.12
CA TYR A 208 -1.71 6.23 18.81
C TYR A 208 -2.63 5.40 17.91
N ASN A 209 -2.88 5.86 16.69
CA ASN A 209 -3.69 5.15 15.72
C ASN A 209 -3.09 3.80 15.34
N THR A 210 -1.76 3.70 15.22
CA THR A 210 -1.09 2.43 14.91
C THR A 210 -1.27 1.41 16.04
N LEU A 211 -1.16 1.82 17.30
CA LEU A 211 -1.44 0.96 18.45
C LEU A 211 -2.90 0.50 18.45
N LEU A 212 -3.83 1.41 18.18
CA LEU A 212 -5.26 1.07 18.09
C LEU A 212 -5.55 0.08 16.96
N ILE A 213 -4.94 0.26 15.79
CA ILE A 213 -5.04 -0.68 14.66
C ILE A 213 -4.56 -2.07 15.06
N LEU A 214 -3.43 -2.18 15.76
CA LEU A 214 -2.89 -3.48 16.20
C LEU A 214 -3.84 -4.18 17.17
N VAL A 215 -4.37 -3.45 18.16
CA VAL A 215 -5.33 -3.99 19.14
C VAL A 215 -6.61 -4.45 18.43
N LEU A 216 -7.19 -3.61 17.57
CA LEU A 216 -8.41 -3.94 16.83
C LEU A 216 -8.20 -5.13 15.89
N THR A 217 -7.04 -5.22 15.23
CA THR A 217 -6.71 -6.36 14.37
C THR A 217 -6.61 -7.64 15.18
N GLY A 218 -5.94 -7.62 16.33
CA GLY A 218 -5.84 -8.76 17.25
C GLY A 218 -7.22 -9.21 17.75
N LEU A 219 -8.06 -8.29 18.21
CA LEU A 219 -9.43 -8.58 18.64
C LEU A 219 -10.29 -9.16 17.50
N SER A 220 -10.15 -8.64 16.28
CA SER A 220 -10.89 -9.15 15.11
C SER A 220 -10.48 -10.59 14.76
N PHE A 221 -9.20 -10.93 14.97
CA PHE A 221 -8.67 -12.27 14.74
C PHE A 221 -9.17 -13.25 15.81
N VAL A 222 -9.13 -12.86 17.08
CA VAL A 222 -9.66 -13.66 18.21
C VAL A 222 -11.16 -13.92 18.03
N LYS A 223 -11.95 -12.91 17.65
CA LYS A 223 -13.38 -13.07 17.39
C LYS A 223 -13.65 -14.11 16.29
N LYS A 224 -12.85 -14.10 15.23
CA LYS A 224 -12.98 -15.05 14.11
C LYS A 224 -12.57 -16.48 14.48
N LEU A 225 -11.71 -16.64 15.49
CA LEU A 225 -11.31 -17.94 16.04
C LEU A 225 -12.30 -18.49 17.08
N ASN A 226 -13.18 -17.66 17.64
CA ASN A 226 -14.13 -18.09 18.65
C ASN A 226 -15.21 -18.99 18.01
N PRO A 227 -15.31 -20.28 18.41
CA PRO A 227 -16.28 -21.21 17.84
C PRO A 227 -17.75 -20.84 18.11
N ALA A 228 -18.04 -19.98 19.09
CA ALA A 228 -19.40 -19.54 19.42
C ALA A 228 -20.08 -18.71 18.30
N ASP A 229 -19.30 -18.08 17.42
CA ASP A 229 -19.80 -17.30 16.27
C ASP A 229 -20.00 -18.16 15.00
N ARG A 230 -19.77 -19.50 15.07
CA ARG A 230 -20.03 -20.45 13.97
C ARG A 230 -21.40 -21.15 14.06
N LEU A 231 -22.42 -20.48 14.60
CA LEU A 231 -23.77 -21.03 14.52
C LEU A 231 -24.27 -20.93 13.07
N PRO A 232 -24.83 -22.02 12.49
CA PRO A 232 -25.33 -22.00 11.13
C PRO A 232 -26.49 -21.02 11.03
N ALA A 233 -26.44 -20.14 10.02
CA ALA A 233 -27.65 -19.48 9.55
C ALA A 233 -28.61 -20.58 9.07
N VAL A 234 -29.67 -20.80 9.85
CA VAL A 234 -30.87 -21.51 9.43
C VAL A 234 -31.63 -20.65 8.44
#